data_AF-X1E416-F1
#
_entry.id   AF-X1E416-F1
#
_cell.length_a   1.000
_cell.length_b   1.000
_cell.length_c   1.000
_cell.angle_alpha   90.00
_cell.angle_beta   90.00
_cell.angle_gamma   90.00
#
_symmetry.space_group_name_H-M   'P 1'
#
loop_
_entity.id
_entity.type
_entity.pdbx_description
1 polymer ?
#
loop_
_entity_poly.entity_id
_entity_poly.type
_entity_poly.pdbx_seq_one_letter_code
_entity_poly.pdbx_strand_id
1 'polypeptide(L)'
;PRLVRGLDYYTRTVFEFVAPSLGAQDTICGGGRYDDLVEELGGPSTPAAGFSIGIERLLIALNENRAEIPCVMTPFIYIATLGEANQTKGYQIAALFRSQGIRTWLNLSEKSLSSQLKIADKKGIKWVIIVGDREVTENRFVLRDMQTGNQEKIDWADLKQFIKRFKSTVCSI
;
A
#
# COMPACT_ATOMS: atom_id res chain seq x y z
N PRO A 1 -21.10 -35.24 2.07
CA PRO A 1 -20.42 -36.37 2.74
C PRO A 1 -19.46 -37.18 1.81
N ARG A 2 -18.63 -36.51 0.98
CA ARG A 2 -17.68 -37.19 0.06
C ARG A 2 -16.34 -36.44 -0.08
N LEU A 3 -15.98 -35.59 0.88
CA LEU A 3 -14.73 -34.83 0.79
C LEU A 3 -13.56 -35.72 1.22
N VAL A 4 -12.81 -36.22 0.24
CA VAL A 4 -11.58 -36.99 0.44
C VAL A 4 -10.43 -36.11 -0.01
N ARG A 5 -9.49 -35.84 0.90
CA ARG A 5 -8.26 -35.10 0.57
C ARG A 5 -7.21 -36.09 0.06
N GLY A 6 -6.39 -35.66 -0.90
CA GLY A 6 -5.39 -36.52 -1.54
C GLY A 6 -4.15 -36.85 -0.69
N LEU A 7 -4.16 -36.49 0.60
CA LEU A 7 -3.08 -36.74 1.55
C LEU A 7 -3.66 -37.58 2.68
N ASP A 8 -2.97 -38.68 3.01
CA ASP A 8 -3.41 -39.71 3.96
C ASP A 8 -3.21 -39.32 5.43
N TYR A 9 -2.41 -38.30 5.71
CA TYR A 9 -2.13 -37.84 7.08
C TYR A 9 -3.32 -37.22 7.84
N TYR A 10 -4.48 -37.01 7.19
CA TYR A 10 -5.65 -36.43 7.87
C TYR A 10 -6.34 -37.46 8.76
N THR A 11 -6.53 -37.10 10.02
CA THR A 11 -7.03 -38.00 11.06
C THR A 11 -8.52 -37.83 11.36
N ARG A 12 -9.06 -36.61 11.14
CA ARG A 12 -10.46 -36.27 11.45
C ARG A 12 -11.04 -35.23 10.49
N THR A 13 -11.22 -34.00 10.98
CA THR A 13 -11.84 -32.90 10.23
C THR A 13 -11.04 -32.60 8.97
N VAL A 14 -11.73 -32.48 7.84
CA VAL A 14 -11.20 -31.94 6.58
C VAL A 14 -12.15 -30.88 6.05
N PHE A 15 -11.61 -29.84 5.42
CA PHE A 15 -12.39 -28.76 4.84
C PHE A 15 -11.70 -28.15 3.63
N GLU A 16 -12.52 -27.49 2.80
CA GLU A 16 -12.09 -26.72 1.64
C GLU A 16 -12.90 -25.43 1.54
N PHE A 17 -12.25 -24.35 1.11
CA PHE A 17 -12.90 -23.15 0.62
C PHE A 17 -12.81 -23.15 -0.89
N VAL A 18 -13.95 -23.00 -1.55
CA VAL A 18 -14.09 -23.02 -3.00
C VAL A 18 -14.49 -21.64 -3.53
N ALA A 19 -13.99 -21.29 -4.71
CA ALA A 19 -14.37 -20.12 -5.49
C ALA A 19 -14.98 -20.63 -6.80
N PRO A 20 -16.33 -20.76 -6.90
CA PRO A 20 -17.00 -21.36 -8.05
C PRO A 20 -16.67 -20.71 -9.40
N SER A 21 -16.23 -19.45 -9.38
CA SER A 21 -15.75 -18.70 -10.55
C SER A 21 -14.54 -19.35 -11.24
N LEU A 22 -13.80 -20.24 -10.58
CA LEU A 22 -12.61 -20.90 -11.13
C LEU A 22 -12.87 -22.21 -11.88
N GLY A 23 -14.14 -22.65 -11.98
CA GLY A 23 -14.51 -23.84 -12.73
C GLY A 23 -14.06 -25.15 -12.08
N ALA A 24 -13.51 -26.09 -12.85
CA ALA A 24 -13.26 -27.48 -12.42
C ALA A 24 -12.22 -27.65 -11.29
N GLN A 25 -11.46 -26.59 -10.95
CA GLN A 25 -10.56 -26.57 -9.81
C GLN A 25 -10.93 -25.37 -8.92
N ASP A 26 -12.09 -25.38 -8.29
CA ASP A 26 -12.57 -24.22 -7.53
C ASP A 26 -11.95 -24.08 -6.13
N THR A 27 -11.27 -25.10 -5.60
CA THR A 27 -10.61 -25.03 -4.29
C THR A 27 -9.49 -23.98 -4.25
N ILE A 28 -9.63 -22.96 -3.39
CA ILE A 28 -8.63 -21.90 -3.14
C ILE A 28 -7.83 -22.14 -1.86
N CYS A 29 -8.44 -22.79 -0.87
CA CYS A 29 -7.84 -23.11 0.41
C CYS A 29 -8.34 -24.48 0.86
N GLY A 30 -7.47 -25.29 1.45
CA GLY A 30 -7.83 -26.60 1.98
C GLY A 30 -7.05 -26.92 3.23
N GLY A 31 -7.67 -27.67 4.14
CA GLY A 31 -7.07 -27.97 5.43
C GLY A 31 -7.80 -29.07 6.18
N GLY A 32 -7.35 -29.28 7.41
CA GLY A 32 -7.89 -30.30 8.28
C GLY A 32 -7.02 -30.59 9.48
N ARG A 33 -7.41 -31.61 10.24
CA ARG A 33 -6.75 -32.11 11.44
C ARG A 33 -5.87 -33.32 11.10
N TYR A 34 -4.64 -33.32 11.59
CA TYR A 34 -3.58 -34.28 11.32
C TYR A 34 -2.82 -34.58 12.61
N ASP A 35 -3.43 -35.36 13.49
CA ASP A 35 -2.92 -35.54 14.85
C ASP A 35 -1.60 -36.34 14.91
N ASP A 36 -1.40 -37.23 13.95
CA ASP A 36 -0.30 -38.21 13.97
C ASP A 36 0.93 -37.73 13.14
N LEU A 37 0.75 -36.72 12.28
CA LEU A 37 1.78 -36.28 11.32
C LEU A 37 3.09 -35.84 11.98
N VAL A 38 3.01 -35.15 13.13
CA VAL A 38 4.22 -34.69 13.83
C VAL A 38 5.03 -35.87 14.37
N GLU A 39 4.35 -36.91 14.82
CA GLU A 39 4.98 -38.14 15.34
C GLU A 39 5.59 -38.97 14.20
N GLU A 40 4.90 -39.10 13.07
CA GLU A 40 5.42 -39.75 11.86
C GLU A 40 6.70 -39.09 11.32
N LEU A 41 6.86 -37.79 11.54
CA LEU A 41 8.06 -37.01 11.18
C LEU A 41 9.17 -37.05 12.25
N GLY A 42 9.02 -37.84 13.31
CA GLY A 42 10.01 -38.02 14.38
C GLY A 42 9.93 -36.99 15.52
N GLY A 43 8.86 -36.22 15.59
CA GLY A 43 8.54 -35.34 16.72
C GLY A 43 7.79 -36.05 17.85
N PRO A 44 7.48 -35.35 18.96
CA PRO A 44 6.58 -35.87 19.97
C PRO A 44 5.14 -35.95 19.44
N SER A 45 4.33 -36.85 20.00
CA SER A 45 2.90 -36.94 19.72
C SER A 45 2.22 -35.58 19.94
N THR A 46 1.81 -34.94 18.84
CA THR A 46 1.37 -33.53 18.83
C THR A 46 0.15 -33.36 17.91
N PRO A 47 -1.06 -33.37 18.48
CA PRO A 47 -2.28 -33.10 17.74
C PRO A 47 -2.24 -31.73 17.05
N ALA A 48 -2.53 -31.69 15.75
CA ALA A 48 -2.44 -30.47 14.95
C ALA A 48 -3.60 -30.32 13.96
N ALA A 49 -3.93 -29.07 13.63
CA ALA A 49 -4.83 -28.73 12.56
C ALA A 49 -4.36 -27.45 11.87
N GLY A 50 -4.59 -27.37 10.57
CA GLY A 50 -4.11 -26.25 9.77
C GLY A 50 -4.69 -26.28 8.36
N PHE A 51 -4.30 -25.30 7.57
CA PHE A 51 -4.71 -25.18 6.18
C PHE A 51 -3.59 -24.55 5.35
N SER A 52 -3.70 -24.72 4.04
CA SER A 52 -2.91 -23.98 3.07
C SER A 52 -3.83 -23.28 2.08
N ILE A 53 -3.38 -22.12 1.62
CA ILE A 53 -4.05 -21.31 0.61
C ILE A 53 -3.11 -21.10 -0.57
N GLY A 54 -3.63 -21.28 -1.79
CA GLY A 54 -2.88 -20.97 -3.01
C GLY A 54 -3.01 -19.49 -3.35
N ILE A 55 -1.94 -18.71 -3.21
CA ILE A 55 -1.96 -17.26 -3.46
C ILE A 55 -2.33 -16.97 -4.91
N GLU A 56 -1.79 -17.72 -5.85
CA GLU A 56 -2.09 -17.59 -7.28
C GLU A 56 -3.58 -17.86 -7.56
N ARG A 57 -4.15 -18.91 -6.96
CA ARG A 57 -5.58 -19.24 -7.10
C ARG A 57 -6.47 -18.17 -6.49
N LEU A 58 -6.08 -17.63 -5.33
CA LEU A 58 -6.79 -16.54 -4.68
C LEU A 58 -6.79 -15.28 -5.57
N LEU A 59 -5.65 -14.94 -6.17
CA LEU A 59 -5.54 -13.78 -7.07
C LEU A 59 -6.41 -13.94 -8.32
N ILE A 60 -6.43 -15.13 -8.93
CA ILE A 60 -7.32 -15.42 -10.07
C ILE A 60 -8.78 -15.30 -9.63
N ALA A 61 -9.15 -15.85 -8.46
CA ALA A 61 -10.52 -15.74 -7.95
C ALA A 61 -10.93 -14.29 -7.71
N LEU A 62 -10.06 -13.47 -7.13
CA LEU A 62 -10.32 -12.03 -6.94
C LEU A 62 -10.52 -11.32 -8.28
N ASN A 63 -9.71 -11.63 -9.29
CA ASN A 63 -9.83 -11.05 -10.63
C ASN A 63 -11.15 -11.45 -11.33
N GLU A 64 -11.50 -12.74 -11.31
CA GLU A 64 -12.75 -13.24 -11.92
C GLU A 64 -13.99 -12.65 -11.25
N ASN A 65 -13.96 -12.48 -9.92
CA ASN A 65 -15.06 -11.86 -9.19
C ASN A 65 -15.07 -10.33 -9.25
N ARG A 66 -14.14 -9.72 -10.01
CA ARG A 66 -13.93 -8.26 -10.07
C ARG A 66 -13.87 -7.63 -8.67
N ALA A 67 -13.28 -8.35 -7.72
CA ALA A 67 -13.17 -7.91 -6.35
C ALA A 67 -12.27 -6.67 -6.31
N GLU A 68 -12.82 -5.55 -5.82
CA GLU A 68 -12.00 -4.37 -5.56
C GLU A 68 -11.08 -4.69 -4.39
N ILE A 69 -9.77 -4.71 -4.66
CA ILE A 69 -8.78 -4.78 -3.60
C ILE A 69 -8.62 -3.33 -3.11
N PRO A 70 -9.09 -3.00 -1.89
CA PRO A 70 -8.95 -1.65 -1.38
C PRO A 70 -7.47 -1.30 -1.36
N CYS A 71 -7.13 -0.32 -2.18
CA CYS A 71 -5.76 0.14 -2.27
C CYS A 71 -5.50 0.90 -0.97
N VAL A 72 -4.90 0.25 0.03
CA VAL A 72 -4.46 0.93 1.26
C VAL A 72 -3.23 1.77 0.91
N MET A 73 -3.47 2.80 0.11
CA MET A 73 -2.48 3.74 -0.32
C MET A 73 -2.52 4.90 0.64
N THR A 74 -1.67 4.84 1.68
CA THR A 74 -1.31 6.04 2.43
C THR A 74 -1.01 7.16 1.43
N PRO A 75 -1.50 8.39 1.67
CA PRO A 75 -1.45 9.43 0.66
C PRO A 75 -0.04 9.59 0.11
N PHE A 76 0.05 9.68 -1.21
CA PHE A 76 1.31 9.85 -1.90
C PHE A 76 1.46 11.32 -2.26
N ILE A 77 2.51 11.95 -1.72
CA ILE A 77 2.85 13.35 -1.99
C ILE A 77 4.20 13.42 -2.68
N TYR A 78 4.33 14.31 -3.66
CA TYR A 78 5.60 14.60 -4.30
C TYR A 78 6.12 15.95 -3.82
N ILE A 79 7.39 16.03 -3.44
CA ILE A 79 8.03 17.30 -3.09
C ILE A 79 8.90 17.72 -4.27
N ALA A 80 8.49 18.81 -4.92
CA ALA A 80 9.19 19.44 -6.00
C ALA A 80 10.08 20.57 -5.47
N THR A 81 11.40 20.39 -5.56
CA THR A 81 12.38 21.40 -5.11
C THR A 81 12.99 22.13 -6.31
N LEU A 82 13.09 23.45 -6.23
CA LEU A 82 13.69 24.28 -7.28
C LEU A 82 15.01 24.85 -6.79
N GLY A 83 16.11 24.58 -7.49
CA GLY A 83 17.44 24.99 -7.07
C GLY A 83 18.04 24.07 -6.00
N GLU A 84 19.36 23.97 -6.01
CA GLU A 84 20.12 23.11 -5.09
C GLU A 84 19.96 23.55 -3.62
N ALA A 85 19.91 24.87 -3.36
CA ALA A 85 19.73 25.45 -2.03
C ALA A 85 18.45 24.97 -1.33
N ASN A 86 17.39 24.67 -2.09
CA ASN A 86 16.10 24.28 -1.55
C ASN A 86 15.95 22.76 -1.37
N GLN A 87 16.90 21.96 -1.87
CA GLN A 87 16.87 20.50 -1.69
C GLN A 87 16.90 20.10 -0.23
N THR A 88 17.78 20.73 0.57
CA THR A 88 17.88 20.46 2.01
C THR A 88 16.53 20.68 2.71
N LYS A 89 15.83 21.77 2.38
CA LYS A 89 14.50 22.04 2.92
C LYS A 89 13.49 21.00 2.45
N GLY A 90 13.51 20.63 1.17
CA GLY A 90 12.67 19.55 0.64
C GLY A 90 12.91 18.20 1.32
N TYR A 91 14.15 17.86 1.66
CA TYR A 91 14.49 16.64 2.41
C TYR A 91 13.92 16.67 3.83
N GLN A 92 13.99 17.82 4.51
CA GLN A 92 13.38 17.99 5.83
C GLN A 92 11.85 17.80 5.80
N ILE A 93 11.17 18.34 4.78
CA ILE A 93 9.74 18.12 4.57
C ILE A 93 9.48 16.64 4.39
N ALA A 94 10.22 16.00 3.49
CA ALA A 94 10.02 14.59 3.19
C ALA A 94 10.19 13.72 4.42
N ALA A 95 11.20 13.99 5.24
CA ALA A 95 11.42 13.31 6.50
C ALA A 95 10.24 13.51 7.47
N LEU A 96 9.72 14.73 7.60
CA LEU A 96 8.56 15.01 8.43
C LEU A 96 7.32 14.24 7.97
N PHE A 97 6.96 14.31 6.69
CA PHE A 97 5.81 13.58 6.15
C PHE A 97 5.96 12.06 6.33
N ARG A 98 7.16 11.51 6.08
CA ARG A 98 7.46 10.08 6.29
C ARG A 98 7.36 9.67 7.75
N SER A 99 7.85 10.49 8.69
CA SER A 99 7.70 10.24 10.13
C SER A 99 6.23 10.17 10.58
N GLN A 100 5.34 10.79 9.81
CA GLN A 100 3.91 10.78 10.04
C GLN A 100 3.22 9.63 9.27
N GLY A 101 3.96 8.73 8.62
CA GLY A 101 3.40 7.61 7.85
C GLY A 101 2.82 8.01 6.49
N ILE A 102 3.12 9.22 6.00
CA ILE A 102 2.71 9.68 4.67
C ILE A 102 3.77 9.28 3.65
N ARG A 103 3.38 8.52 2.63
CA ARG A 103 4.31 8.13 1.57
C ARG A 103 4.70 9.37 0.77
N THR A 104 6.00 9.59 0.67
CA THR A 104 6.52 10.84 0.10
C THR A 104 7.62 10.55 -0.90
N TRP A 105 7.46 11.09 -2.10
CA TRP A 105 8.45 11.04 -3.16
C TRP A 105 9.08 12.41 -3.36
N LEU A 106 10.33 12.43 -3.78
CA LEU A 106 11.05 13.62 -4.21
C LEU A 106 12.17 13.20 -5.14
N ASN A 107 12.75 14.12 -5.88
CA ASN A 107 13.92 13.84 -6.70
C ASN A 107 15.19 14.27 -5.99
N LEU A 108 16.23 13.42 -6.01
CA LEU A 108 17.53 13.74 -5.41
C LEU A 108 18.41 14.58 -6.35
N SER A 109 18.14 14.50 -7.67
CA SER A 109 18.81 15.35 -8.66
C SER A 109 18.04 16.62 -8.93
N GLU A 110 18.77 17.67 -9.31
CA GLU A 110 18.14 18.91 -9.76
C GLU A 110 17.38 18.66 -11.06
N LYS A 111 16.13 19.11 -11.10
CA LYS A 111 15.26 19.07 -12.27
C LYS A 111 14.38 20.31 -12.32
N SER A 112 14.03 20.74 -13.52
CA SER A 112 13.04 21.80 -13.68
C SER A 112 11.69 21.40 -13.10
N LEU A 113 10.89 22.38 -12.66
CA LEU A 113 9.55 22.16 -12.13
C LEU A 113 8.69 21.32 -13.09
N SER A 114 8.74 21.64 -14.38
CA SER A 114 8.00 20.92 -15.43
C SER A 114 8.37 19.44 -15.48
N SER A 115 9.66 19.10 -15.37
CA SER A 115 10.10 17.71 -15.35
C SER A 115 9.59 16.97 -14.10
N GLN A 116 9.64 17.63 -12.94
CA GLN A 116 9.17 17.07 -11.68
C GLN A 116 7.66 16.83 -11.67
N LEU A 117 6.87 17.77 -12.21
CA LEU A 117 5.42 17.61 -12.37
C LEU A 117 5.07 16.45 -13.31
N LYS A 118 5.80 16.27 -14.42
CA LYS A 118 5.62 15.11 -15.32
C LYS A 118 5.92 13.79 -14.61
N ILE A 119 6.90 13.75 -13.70
CA ILE A 119 7.21 12.57 -12.90
C ILE A 119 6.07 12.26 -11.92
N ALA A 120 5.53 13.30 -11.27
CA ALA A 120 4.39 13.16 -10.36
C ALA A 120 3.15 12.64 -11.11
N ASP A 121 2.86 13.19 -12.29
CA ASP A 121 1.76 12.76 -13.15
C ASP A 121 1.91 11.30 -13.61
N LYS A 122 3.09 10.93 -14.16
CA LYS A 122 3.39 9.56 -14.59
C LYS A 122 3.26 8.53 -13.46
N LYS A 123 3.48 8.94 -12.21
CA LYS A 123 3.36 8.09 -11.02
C LYS A 123 1.96 8.11 -10.40
N GLY A 124 1.01 8.85 -10.97
CA GLY A 124 -0.35 8.98 -10.44
C GLY A 124 -0.41 9.70 -9.09
N ILE A 125 0.53 10.60 -8.82
CA ILE A 125 0.60 11.33 -7.54
C ILE A 125 -0.38 12.50 -7.60
N LYS A 126 -1.39 12.50 -6.72
CA LYS A 126 -2.41 13.56 -6.69
C LYS A 126 -1.87 14.90 -6.20
N TRP A 127 -0.97 14.89 -5.22
CA TRP A 127 -0.56 16.11 -4.51
C TRP A 127 0.93 16.38 -4.69
N VAL A 128 1.27 17.62 -5.04
CA VAL A 128 2.65 18.08 -5.19
C VAL A 128 2.89 19.29 -4.28
N ILE A 129 3.90 19.22 -3.42
CA ILE A 129 4.40 20.38 -2.67
C ILE A 129 5.54 21.00 -3.47
N ILE A 130 5.47 22.30 -3.76
CA ILE A 130 6.53 23.03 -4.46
C ILE A 130 7.31 23.86 -3.44
N VAL A 131 8.64 23.77 -3.51
CA VAL A 131 9.59 24.46 -2.64
C VAL A 131 10.64 25.14 -3.52
N GLY A 132 10.49 26.44 -3.74
CA GLY A 132 11.50 27.30 -4.36
C GLY A 132 11.95 28.42 -3.42
N ASP A 133 12.79 29.32 -3.93
CA ASP A 133 13.38 30.40 -3.14
C ASP A 133 12.33 31.34 -2.56
N ARG A 134 11.26 31.59 -3.31
CA ARG A 134 10.12 32.41 -2.88
C ARG A 134 9.37 31.75 -1.72
N GLU A 135 9.12 30.46 -1.82
CA GLU A 135 8.42 29.69 -0.78
C GLU A 135 9.25 29.63 0.51
N VAL A 136 10.56 29.43 0.39
CA VAL A 136 11.48 29.42 1.53
C VAL A 136 11.58 30.80 2.20
N THR A 137 11.64 31.88 1.43
CA THR A 137 11.71 33.26 1.97
C THR A 137 10.39 33.73 2.58
N GLU A 138 9.25 33.40 1.97
CA GLU A 138 7.92 33.73 2.50
C GLU A 138 7.49 32.80 3.66
N ASN A 139 8.31 31.82 4.03
CA ASN A 139 7.98 30.79 5.00
C ASN A 139 6.61 30.14 4.71
N ARG A 140 6.40 29.79 3.45
CA ARG A 140 5.21 29.10 2.94
C ARG A 140 5.60 27.91 2.07
N PHE A 141 4.66 27.03 1.76
CA PHE A 141 4.79 26.06 0.69
C PHE A 141 3.53 26.05 -0.17
N VAL A 142 3.71 25.71 -1.45
CA VAL A 142 2.60 25.63 -2.39
C VAL A 142 2.17 24.18 -2.52
N LEU A 143 0.93 23.87 -2.17
CA LEU A 143 0.30 22.58 -2.46
C LEU A 143 -0.44 22.69 -3.79
N ARG A 144 -0.05 21.86 -4.76
CA ARG A 144 -0.70 21.73 -6.04
C ARG A 144 -1.46 20.41 -6.13
N ASP A 145 -2.72 20.50 -6.53
CA ASP A 145 -3.51 19.35 -6.97
C ASP A 145 -3.20 19.06 -8.45
N MET A 146 -2.76 17.85 -8.75
CA MET A 146 -2.44 17.42 -10.11
C MET A 146 -3.68 17.15 -10.95
N GLN A 147 -4.84 16.89 -10.33
CA GLN A 147 -6.10 16.66 -11.04
C GLN A 147 -6.77 17.97 -11.46
N THR A 148 -6.85 18.94 -10.54
CA THR A 148 -7.55 20.21 -10.78
C THR A 148 -6.62 21.33 -11.24
N GLY A 149 -5.31 21.20 -11.02
CA GLY A 149 -4.33 22.26 -11.27
C GLY A 149 -4.35 23.38 -10.22
N ASN A 150 -5.26 23.32 -9.23
CA ASN A 150 -5.38 24.31 -8.18
C ASN A 150 -4.13 24.33 -7.29
N GLN A 151 -3.74 25.54 -6.88
CA GLN A 151 -2.60 25.78 -6.00
C GLN A 151 -3.05 26.51 -4.75
N GLU A 152 -2.80 25.91 -3.60
CA GLU A 152 -3.05 26.48 -2.27
C GLU A 152 -1.70 26.85 -1.64
N LYS A 153 -1.60 28.07 -1.10
CA LYS A 153 -0.43 28.48 -0.32
C LYS A 153 -0.71 28.19 1.16
N ILE A 154 0.18 27.44 1.79
CA ILE A 154 0.04 27.03 3.19
C ILE A 154 1.27 27.52 3.96
N ASP A 155 1.03 28.13 5.13
CA ASP A 155 2.08 28.58 6.02
C ASP A 155 2.79 27.39 6.70
N TRP A 156 4.10 27.49 6.90
CA TRP A 156 4.86 26.41 7.56
C TRP A 156 4.41 26.15 9.00
N ALA A 157 3.87 27.18 9.67
CA ALA A 157 3.32 27.04 11.01
C ALA A 157 2.15 26.05 11.05
N ASP A 158 1.35 26.00 9.98
CA ASP A 158 0.14 25.18 9.88
C ASP A 158 0.42 23.77 9.35
N LEU A 159 1.68 23.45 9.04
CA LEU A 159 2.07 22.16 8.45
C LEU A 159 1.60 20.95 9.28
N LYS A 160 1.67 21.05 10.62
CA LYS A 160 1.20 19.98 11.50
C LYS A 160 -0.31 19.78 11.41
N GLN A 161 -1.08 20.87 11.32
CA GLN A 161 -2.53 20.82 11.17
C GLN A 161 -2.92 20.31 9.79
N PHE A 162 -2.20 20.75 8.75
CA PHE A 162 -2.34 20.26 7.39
C PHE A 162 -2.12 18.75 7.31
N ILE A 163 -1.05 18.21 7.90
CA ILE A 163 -0.78 16.77 7.93
C ILE A 163 -1.93 15.99 8.59
N LYS A 164 -2.51 16.50 9.69
CA LYS A 164 -3.67 15.87 10.35
C LYS A 164 -4.91 15.88 9.44
N ARG A 165 -5.22 17.02 8.82
CA ARG A 165 -6.32 17.16 7.84
C ARG A 165 -6.15 16.17 6.69
N PHE A 166 -4.94 16.11 6.14
CA PHE A 166 -4.60 15.28 4.99
C PHE A 166 -4.75 13.79 5.27
N LYS A 167 -4.40 13.32 6.47
CA LYS A 167 -4.67 11.93 6.90
C LYS A 167 -6.17 11.62 6.94
N SER A 168 -6.99 12.53 7.48
CA SER A 168 -8.44 12.32 7.59
C SER A 168 -9.13 12.25 6.23
N THR A 169 -8.74 13.11 5.28
CA THR A 169 -9.36 13.18 3.95
C THR A 169 -9.05 11.97 3.09
N VAL A 170 -7.92 11.29 3.32
CA VAL A 170 -7.44 10.19 2.46
C VAL A 170 -7.77 8.80 3.03
N CYS A 171 -7.99 8.67 4.35
CA CYS A 171 -8.52 7.43 4.93
C CYS A 171 -10.04 7.24 4.74
N SER A 172 -10.74 8.20 4.15
CA SER A 172 -12.20 8.16 3.94
C SER A 172 -12.59 7.72 2.52
N ILE A 173 -11.63 7.26 1.73
CA ILE A 173 -11.77 6.69 0.38
C ILE A 173 -11.19 5.29 0.44
#